data_AF-A0A9E3NWX7-F1
#
_entry.id   AF-A0A9E3NWX7-F1
#
_cell.length_a   1.000
_cell.length_b   1.000
_cell.length_c   1.000
_cell.angle_alpha   90.00
_cell.angle_beta   90.00
_cell.angle_gamma   90.00
#
_symmetry.space_group_name_H-M   'P 1'
#
loop_
_entity.id
_entity.type
_entity.pdbx_description
1 polymer ?
#
loop_
_entity_poly.entity_id
_entity_poly.type
_entity_poly.pdbx_seq_one_letter_code
_entity_poly.pdbx_strand_id
1 'polypeptide(L)'
;MRQGLTYFAPFVLVAAGVAMAAAACSGADKRSGFEQAPKEETPSATPFTPGETPCQGLECKRVACDDPSVTTTITGKVYDPAGANALYNVMVYIPGGPNGDAELPEIKEGVSCETCASVALSPMVSTLTNTKGEFTLENVPVDKDVPVVVQVGKWRRKLKFDVTKACEANKVPDREFRLPRNGSEGDMPHIAVTAGGCDALECLLRGIGIDDSEFVPGHSTAGHIHVFNGSGGDFPGAPAAGGSTADPFGGELWNDPAKMASYDMVMLSCECSETNENKGGAVGRPGARQSMWDYANMGGRIFATHFHYTWFKNSPQQDWQQTANWNASGGGSGVHDVDTTFPKGVAFADWLVNVNASTTPGKIQLTDVTNSLSNVNAPVQAWIKKSETAVRYFSFNAPTDAEPENQCGRAVYSDLHLMGISAGGNSFPDGCPAAGGLSAQQKALEFMFFDLAGCVQADNTPPEPPK
;
A
#
# COMPACT_ATOMS: atom_id res chain seq x y z
N MET A 1 -14.02 -7.09 69.22
CA MET A 1 -15.28 -7.86 69.35
C MET A 1 -16.16 -7.46 68.18
N ARG A 2 -16.63 -8.28 67.22
CA ARG A 2 -16.74 -9.72 66.90
C ARG A 2 -16.51 -9.82 65.37
N GLN A 3 -15.55 -10.56 64.83
CA GLN A 3 -15.60 -11.96 64.34
C GLN A 3 -16.80 -12.38 63.44
N GLY A 4 -16.45 -12.97 62.29
CA GLY A 4 -17.32 -13.77 61.39
C GLY A 4 -16.97 -13.59 59.89
N LEU A 5 -15.82 -14.05 59.38
CA LEU A 5 -15.58 -15.35 58.71
C LEU A 5 -16.43 -15.63 57.46
N THR A 6 -15.83 -15.57 56.27
CA THR A 6 -16.21 -16.40 55.11
C THR A 6 -14.97 -16.83 54.31
N TYR A 7 -15.01 -18.10 53.91
CA TYR A 7 -13.95 -19.01 53.48
C TYR A 7 -13.37 -18.73 52.08
N PHE A 8 -12.08 -19.07 51.92
CA PHE A 8 -11.35 -19.31 50.67
C PHE A 8 -11.50 -20.77 50.21
N ALA A 9 -11.55 -21.02 48.89
CA ALA A 9 -10.94 -22.18 48.17
C ALA A 9 -11.08 -21.96 46.63
N PRO A 10 -10.39 -22.71 45.73
CA PRO A 10 -9.17 -22.22 45.08
C PRO A 10 -9.21 -22.22 43.54
N PHE A 11 -8.21 -21.53 42.96
CA PHE A 11 -7.82 -21.58 41.56
C PHE A 11 -7.41 -23.00 41.13
N VAL A 12 -7.92 -23.45 39.97
CA VAL A 12 -7.41 -24.61 39.24
C VAL A 12 -6.68 -24.10 37.99
N LEU A 13 -5.36 -24.28 37.99
CA LEU A 13 -4.46 -24.13 36.84
C LEU A 13 -4.40 -25.49 36.12
N VAL A 14 -4.75 -25.52 34.83
CA VAL A 14 -4.47 -26.67 33.95
C VAL A 14 -3.27 -26.31 33.08
N ALA A 15 -2.11 -26.84 33.44
CA ALA A 15 -0.92 -26.86 32.60
C ALA A 15 -0.87 -28.20 31.86
N ALA A 16 -0.99 -28.18 30.53
CA ALA A 16 -0.73 -29.33 29.68
C ALA A 16 0.70 -29.26 29.16
N GLY A 17 1.61 -30.00 29.79
CA GLY A 17 2.95 -30.24 29.27
C GLY A 17 2.94 -31.46 28.35
N VAL A 18 3.42 -31.29 27.12
CA VAL A 18 3.76 -32.42 26.23
C VAL A 18 5.28 -32.57 26.22
N ALA A 19 5.74 -33.62 26.89
CA ALA A 19 7.10 -34.14 26.74
C ALA A 19 7.08 -35.22 25.65
N MET A 20 7.94 -35.10 24.63
CA MET A 20 8.34 -36.25 23.83
C MET A 20 9.86 -36.37 23.81
N ALA A 21 10.29 -37.59 24.15
CA ALA A 21 11.66 -37.99 24.43
C ALA A 21 12.47 -38.20 23.15
N ALA A 22 13.74 -37.78 23.22
CA ALA A 22 14.78 -38.22 22.31
C ALA A 22 15.24 -39.64 22.69
N ALA A 23 15.39 -40.52 21.70
CA ALA A 23 16.18 -41.74 21.81
C ALA A 23 16.91 -42.00 20.49
N ALA A 24 18.23 -42.16 20.62
CA ALA A 24 19.19 -42.31 19.54
C ALA A 24 19.41 -43.77 19.10
N CYS A 25 19.92 -43.88 17.88
CA CYS A 25 20.53 -45.00 17.12
C CYS A 25 20.90 -46.33 17.82
N SER A 26 20.65 -47.46 17.15
CA SER A 26 21.65 -48.48 16.73
C SER A 26 21.01 -49.80 16.27
N GLY A 27 21.67 -50.52 15.34
CA GLY A 27 21.52 -51.98 15.19
C GLY A 27 21.18 -52.49 13.79
N ALA A 28 22.20 -52.94 13.06
CA ALA A 28 22.09 -53.79 11.88
C ALA A 28 21.75 -55.24 12.30
N ASP A 29 20.97 -55.98 11.50
CA ASP A 29 21.42 -57.29 10.97
C ASP A 29 20.47 -57.95 9.95
N LYS A 30 21.13 -58.71 9.07
CA LYS A 30 20.65 -59.38 7.86
C LYS A 30 19.67 -60.52 8.14
N ARG A 31 18.70 -60.73 7.22
CA ARG A 31 18.17 -62.07 6.91
C ARG A 31 18.06 -62.29 5.40
N SER A 32 18.77 -63.33 4.98
CA SER A 32 18.71 -64.00 3.69
C SER A 32 17.44 -64.85 3.60
N GLY A 33 16.78 -64.85 2.44
CA GLY A 33 15.69 -65.76 2.13
C GLY A 33 15.46 -65.81 0.63
N PHE A 34 16.12 -66.76 -0.02
CA PHE A 34 15.96 -67.11 -1.43
C PHE A 34 14.62 -67.83 -1.60
N GLU A 35 13.71 -67.29 -2.41
CA GLU A 35 12.66 -68.10 -3.04
C GLU A 35 12.30 -67.51 -4.42
N GLN A 36 12.61 -68.29 -5.46
CA GLN A 36 12.24 -68.04 -6.84
C GLN A 36 10.86 -68.64 -7.11
N ALA A 37 9.95 -67.84 -7.69
CA ALA A 37 8.80 -68.30 -8.46
C ALA A 37 8.41 -67.18 -9.46
N PRO A 38 7.67 -67.48 -10.54
CA PRO A 38 8.19 -67.67 -11.90
C PRO A 38 8.10 -66.42 -12.78
N LYS A 39 8.85 -66.45 -13.90
CA LYS A 39 8.76 -65.52 -15.03
C LYS A 39 7.32 -65.40 -15.52
N GLU A 40 6.71 -64.23 -15.34
CA GLU A 40 5.69 -63.72 -16.25
C GLU A 40 6.31 -62.65 -17.14
N GLU A 41 5.97 -62.74 -18.42
CA GLU A 41 6.53 -61.97 -19.52
C GLU A 41 6.26 -60.46 -19.33
N THR A 42 7.34 -59.68 -19.30
CA THR A 42 7.31 -58.23 -19.49
C THR A 42 6.57 -57.89 -20.80
N PRO A 43 5.48 -57.11 -20.77
CA PRO A 43 5.18 -56.23 -21.90
C PRO A 43 6.30 -55.19 -21.92
N SER A 44 6.91 -55.02 -23.10
CA SER A 44 7.92 -54.03 -23.40
C SER A 44 7.59 -52.69 -22.73
N ALA A 45 8.46 -52.25 -21.82
CA ALA A 45 8.44 -50.89 -21.33
C ALA A 45 8.52 -49.96 -22.54
N THR A 46 7.48 -49.16 -22.75
CA THR A 46 7.63 -47.93 -23.52
C THR A 46 8.70 -47.08 -22.82
N PRO A 47 9.62 -46.44 -23.56
CA PRO A 47 10.56 -45.53 -22.95
C PRO A 47 9.76 -44.44 -22.23
N PHE A 48 10.05 -44.23 -20.94
CA PHE A 48 9.57 -43.07 -20.23
C PHE A 48 10.27 -41.84 -20.85
N THR A 49 9.60 -41.17 -21.79
CA THR A 49 9.98 -39.82 -22.21
C THR A 49 9.66 -38.91 -21.02
N PRO A 50 10.63 -38.17 -20.45
CA PRO A 50 10.34 -37.17 -19.45
C PRO A 50 9.25 -36.24 -19.99
N GLY A 51 8.12 -36.21 -19.28
CA GLY A 51 6.92 -35.51 -19.72
C GLY A 51 7.17 -34.01 -19.83
N GLU A 52 7.10 -33.49 -21.05
CA GLU A 52 6.45 -32.22 -21.26
C GLU A 52 5.02 -32.40 -20.77
N THR A 53 4.69 -31.83 -19.60
CA THR A 53 3.28 -31.60 -19.28
C THR A 53 2.70 -30.85 -20.47
N PRO A 54 1.68 -31.39 -21.18
CA PRO A 54 1.08 -30.66 -22.28
C PRO A 54 0.65 -29.29 -21.76
N CYS A 55 1.00 -28.23 -22.48
CA CYS A 55 0.46 -26.92 -22.18
C CYS A 55 -1.08 -27.01 -22.09
N GLN A 56 -1.71 -26.19 -21.26
CA GLN A 56 -3.15 -26.00 -21.23
C GLN A 56 -3.48 -24.54 -21.63
N GLY A 57 -4.77 -24.19 -21.68
CA GLY A 57 -5.36 -23.00 -22.34
C GLY A 57 -4.42 -21.90 -22.90
N LEU A 58 -4.23 -20.78 -22.18
CA LEU A 58 -3.50 -19.59 -22.64
C LEU A 58 -2.01 -19.88 -22.81
N GLU A 59 -1.38 -20.70 -21.97
CA GLU A 59 0.03 -21.03 -22.15
C GLU A 59 0.30 -21.74 -23.49
N CYS A 60 -0.65 -22.53 -24.00
CA CYS A 60 -0.59 -23.09 -25.37
C CYS A 60 -0.75 -22.05 -26.48
N LYS A 61 -1.32 -20.89 -26.18
CA LYS A 61 -1.54 -19.81 -27.16
C LYS A 61 -0.35 -18.85 -27.25
N ARG A 62 0.74 -19.13 -26.54
CA ARG A 62 2.03 -18.46 -26.73
C ARG A 62 2.65 -18.95 -28.03
N VAL A 63 3.04 -18.01 -28.88
CA VAL A 63 3.60 -18.31 -30.19
C VAL A 63 5.12 -18.20 -30.12
N ALA A 64 5.82 -19.20 -30.64
CA ALA A 64 7.26 -19.10 -30.89
C ALA A 64 7.51 -18.25 -32.13
N CYS A 65 8.34 -17.22 -31.98
CA CYS A 65 8.70 -16.33 -33.07
C CYS A 65 9.93 -16.83 -33.83
N ASP A 66 10.03 -16.46 -35.11
CA ASP A 66 11.17 -16.87 -35.98
C ASP A 66 12.50 -16.35 -35.43
N ASP A 67 12.51 -15.13 -34.90
CA ASP A 67 13.62 -14.58 -34.14
C ASP A 67 13.38 -14.82 -32.64
N PRO A 68 14.23 -15.61 -31.95
CA PRO A 68 14.07 -15.90 -30.52
C PRO A 68 14.25 -14.69 -29.61
N SER A 69 14.77 -13.56 -30.12
CA SER A 69 14.85 -12.30 -29.38
C SER A 69 13.54 -11.49 -29.42
N VAL A 70 12.58 -11.91 -30.24
CA VAL A 70 11.28 -11.29 -30.40
C VAL A 70 10.21 -12.14 -29.72
N THR A 71 9.30 -11.50 -29.00
CA THR A 71 8.13 -12.17 -28.41
C THR A 71 6.86 -11.38 -28.69
N THR A 72 5.70 -12.03 -28.62
CA THR A 72 4.43 -11.32 -28.56
C THR A 72 4.37 -10.52 -27.26
N THR A 73 4.10 -9.21 -27.34
CA THR A 73 4.07 -8.35 -26.16
C THR A 73 2.74 -7.60 -26.03
N ILE A 74 2.34 -7.29 -24.78
CA ILE A 74 1.36 -6.24 -24.49
C ILE A 74 2.15 -5.04 -23.95
N THR A 75 1.96 -3.87 -24.56
CA THR A 75 2.61 -2.63 -24.12
C THR A 75 1.58 -1.57 -23.84
N GLY A 76 1.82 -0.71 -22.85
CA GLY A 76 0.84 0.29 -22.47
C GLY A 76 1.31 1.18 -21.34
N LYS A 77 0.35 1.92 -20.77
CA LYS A 77 0.54 2.68 -19.54
C LYS A 77 -0.56 2.35 -18.54
N VAL A 78 -0.24 2.44 -17.25
CA VAL A 78 -1.25 2.39 -16.19
C VAL A 78 -1.41 3.78 -15.57
N TYR A 79 -2.65 4.21 -15.39
CA TYR A 79 -2.99 5.51 -14.83
C TYR A 79 -3.68 5.44 -13.45
N ASP A 80 -3.67 6.57 -12.75
CA ASP A 80 -4.54 6.83 -11.60
C ASP A 80 -6.03 6.62 -11.95
N PRO A 81 -6.93 6.52 -10.95
CA PRO A 81 -8.37 6.40 -11.18
C PRO A 81 -8.97 7.45 -12.13
N ALA A 82 -8.46 8.69 -12.12
CA ALA A 82 -8.87 9.75 -13.03
C ALA A 82 -8.41 9.57 -14.49
N GLY A 83 -7.42 8.71 -14.75
CA GLY A 83 -6.75 8.62 -16.05
C GLY A 83 -5.83 9.80 -16.35
N ALA A 84 -5.41 10.57 -15.34
CA ALA A 84 -4.66 11.81 -15.49
C ALA A 84 -3.15 11.58 -15.39
N ASN A 85 -2.68 10.95 -14.31
CA ASN A 85 -1.27 10.70 -14.06
C ASN A 85 -0.93 9.22 -14.29
N ALA A 86 0.11 8.97 -15.09
CA ALA A 86 0.62 7.62 -15.30
C ALA A 86 1.43 7.19 -14.07
N LEU A 87 1.17 5.99 -13.55
CA LEU A 87 1.66 5.57 -12.23
C LEU A 87 2.94 4.73 -12.34
N TYR A 88 3.92 5.07 -11.49
CA TYR A 88 5.13 4.27 -11.29
C TYR A 88 4.85 3.05 -10.41
N ASN A 89 5.57 1.95 -10.64
CA ASN A 89 5.59 0.77 -9.78
C ASN A 89 4.21 0.09 -9.58
N VAL A 90 3.38 0.11 -10.62
CA VAL A 90 2.16 -0.69 -10.69
C VAL A 90 2.48 -2.04 -11.29
N MET A 91 2.05 -3.11 -10.61
CA MET A 91 2.15 -4.46 -11.10
C MET A 91 1.16 -4.68 -12.24
N VAL A 92 1.65 -5.22 -13.35
CA VAL A 92 0.82 -5.64 -14.49
C VAL A 92 1.11 -7.11 -14.74
N TYR A 93 0.08 -7.96 -14.76
CA TYR A 93 0.27 -9.40 -14.92
C TYR A 93 -0.92 -10.08 -15.58
N ILE A 94 -0.68 -11.24 -16.19
CA ILE A 94 -1.73 -12.18 -16.56
C ILE A 94 -1.81 -13.23 -15.44
N PRO A 95 -2.99 -13.47 -14.84
CA PRO A 95 -3.14 -14.47 -13.79
C PRO A 95 -2.67 -15.85 -14.25
N GLY A 96 -2.32 -16.73 -13.30
CA GLY A 96 -2.08 -18.14 -13.59
C GLY A 96 -3.35 -18.90 -13.98
N GLY A 97 -3.25 -20.23 -14.01
CA GLY A 97 -4.35 -21.12 -14.39
C GLY A 97 -4.48 -21.27 -15.92
N PRO A 98 -5.12 -22.36 -16.39
CA PRO A 98 -5.15 -22.69 -17.81
C PRO A 98 -5.68 -21.56 -18.69
N ASN A 99 -6.58 -20.70 -18.24
CA ASN A 99 -7.10 -19.60 -19.08
C ASN A 99 -6.80 -18.21 -18.52
N GLY A 100 -5.76 -18.05 -17.68
CA GLY A 100 -5.58 -16.81 -16.91
C GLY A 100 -6.76 -16.55 -15.96
N ASP A 101 -7.39 -17.66 -15.55
CA ASP A 101 -8.63 -17.75 -14.80
C ASP A 101 -8.39 -18.30 -13.40
N ALA A 102 -7.13 -18.46 -12.97
CA ALA A 102 -6.83 -18.67 -11.56
C ALA A 102 -7.58 -17.60 -10.76
N GLU A 103 -8.35 -18.10 -9.80
CA GLU A 103 -9.09 -17.25 -8.89
C GLU A 103 -8.11 -16.28 -8.25
N LEU A 104 -8.38 -14.98 -8.42
CA LEU A 104 -7.55 -13.97 -7.82
C LEU A 104 -7.74 -14.06 -6.31
N PRO A 105 -6.67 -14.04 -5.50
CA PRO A 105 -6.81 -14.06 -4.06
C PRO A 105 -7.74 -12.95 -3.59
N GLU A 106 -8.64 -13.27 -2.66
CA GLU A 106 -9.46 -12.27 -1.99
C GLU A 106 -8.56 -11.22 -1.35
N ILE A 107 -8.87 -9.94 -1.55
CA ILE A 107 -8.18 -8.86 -0.87
C ILE A 107 -8.85 -8.70 0.48
N LYS A 108 -8.16 -9.15 1.52
CA LYS A 108 -8.65 -9.04 2.88
C LYS A 108 -8.75 -7.56 3.26
N GLU A 109 -9.91 -7.11 3.72
CA GLU A 109 -10.10 -5.77 4.25
C GLU A 109 -9.40 -5.61 5.62
N GLY A 110 -8.91 -4.40 5.86
CA GLY A 110 -8.30 -4.00 7.12
C GLY A 110 -6.83 -4.41 7.24
N VAL A 111 -6.23 -4.01 8.35
CA VAL A 111 -4.80 -4.13 8.55
C VAL A 111 -4.32 -5.57 8.40
N SER A 112 -3.32 -5.74 7.54
CA SER A 112 -2.69 -7.02 7.27
C SER A 112 -1.21 -6.82 7.00
N CYS A 113 -0.39 -7.72 7.55
CA CYS A 113 1.04 -7.70 7.36
C CYS A 113 1.39 -8.18 5.93
N GLU A 114 1.36 -7.25 4.98
CA GLU A 114 1.63 -7.49 3.56
C GLU A 114 3.06 -7.09 3.19
N THR A 115 3.92 -8.09 3.04
CA THR A 115 5.25 -7.95 2.43
C THR A 115 5.18 -8.23 0.93
N CYS A 116 6.13 -7.72 0.14
CA CYS A 116 6.16 -8.04 -1.30
C CYS A 116 6.29 -9.55 -1.58
N ALA A 117 6.82 -10.34 -0.64
CA ALA A 117 6.89 -11.80 -0.71
C ALA A 117 5.55 -12.50 -0.37
N SER A 118 4.67 -11.85 0.41
CA SER A 118 3.36 -12.41 0.79
C SER A 118 2.30 -12.31 -0.31
N VAL A 119 2.49 -11.41 -1.28
CA VAL A 119 1.61 -11.24 -2.46
C VAL A 119 2.07 -12.15 -3.60
N ALA A 120 2.42 -13.40 -3.29
CA ALA A 120 2.85 -14.40 -4.27
C ALA A 120 1.67 -14.81 -5.17
N LEU A 121 1.37 -13.97 -6.16
CA LEU A 121 0.49 -14.25 -7.27
C LEU A 121 1.34 -15.05 -8.25
N SER A 122 1.21 -16.37 -8.36
CA SER A 122 1.94 -17.16 -9.37
C SER A 122 1.45 -16.77 -10.77
N PRO A 123 2.05 -15.76 -11.43
CA PRO A 123 1.48 -15.18 -12.63
C PRO A 123 1.96 -16.01 -13.83
N MET A 124 1.21 -15.98 -14.93
CA MET A 124 1.77 -16.54 -16.17
C MET A 124 2.92 -15.67 -16.67
N VAL A 125 2.73 -14.35 -16.61
CA VAL A 125 3.71 -13.31 -16.94
C VAL A 125 3.40 -12.06 -16.12
N SER A 126 4.43 -11.32 -15.72
CA SER A 126 4.32 -10.11 -14.90
C SER A 126 5.36 -9.08 -15.28
N THR A 127 5.10 -7.81 -14.95
CA THR A 127 6.01 -6.68 -15.11
C THR A 127 5.61 -5.56 -14.15
N LEU A 128 6.42 -4.49 -14.08
CA LEU A 128 6.13 -3.27 -13.34
C LEU A 128 6.12 -2.07 -14.29
N THR A 129 5.30 -1.07 -14.00
CA THR A 129 5.36 0.21 -14.71
C THR A 129 6.59 1.03 -14.33
N ASN A 130 7.23 1.65 -15.32
CA ASN A 130 8.36 2.56 -15.13
C ASN A 130 7.91 3.98 -14.69
N THR A 131 8.84 4.94 -14.59
CA THR A 131 8.56 6.32 -14.13
C THR A 131 7.67 7.13 -15.08
N LYS A 132 7.42 6.63 -16.30
CA LYS A 132 6.45 7.18 -17.28
C LYS A 132 5.10 6.47 -17.23
N GLY A 133 4.96 5.54 -16.29
CA GLY A 133 3.86 4.60 -16.14
C GLY A 133 3.79 3.53 -17.23
N GLU A 134 4.84 3.34 -18.03
CA GLU A 134 4.87 2.41 -19.14
C GLU A 134 5.20 0.99 -18.68
N PHE A 135 4.58 -0.01 -19.30
CA PHE A 135 4.88 -1.42 -19.08
C PHE A 135 5.03 -2.19 -20.39
N THR A 136 5.75 -3.31 -20.31
CA THR A 136 5.83 -4.34 -21.35
C THR A 136 5.66 -5.70 -20.68
N LEU A 137 4.59 -6.42 -21.03
CA LEU A 137 4.43 -7.83 -20.74
C LEU A 137 5.00 -8.63 -21.90
N GLU A 138 5.99 -9.46 -21.62
CA GLU A 138 6.69 -10.26 -22.64
C GLU A 138 6.12 -11.67 -22.76
N ASN A 139 6.22 -12.21 -23.97
CA ASN A 139 5.81 -13.58 -24.28
C ASN A 139 4.37 -13.89 -23.82
N VAL A 140 3.41 -13.04 -24.20
CA VAL A 140 1.99 -13.20 -23.89
C VAL A 140 1.29 -14.16 -24.87
N PRO A 141 0.14 -14.75 -24.51
CA PRO A 141 -0.69 -15.50 -25.46
C PRO A 141 -1.32 -14.60 -26.52
N VAL A 142 -1.54 -15.16 -27.71
CA VAL A 142 -2.35 -14.54 -28.78
C VAL A 142 -3.78 -15.07 -28.66
N ASP A 143 -4.68 -14.25 -28.13
CA ASP A 143 -6.07 -14.63 -27.90
C ASP A 143 -6.98 -13.40 -27.77
N LYS A 144 -8.29 -13.65 -27.83
CA LYS A 144 -9.30 -12.66 -27.48
C LYS A 144 -9.50 -12.62 -25.96
N ASP A 145 -9.85 -11.45 -25.41
CA ASP A 145 -10.26 -11.28 -24.02
C ASP A 145 -9.22 -11.77 -22.99
N VAL A 146 -7.92 -11.66 -23.30
CA VAL A 146 -6.83 -12.04 -22.40
C VAL A 146 -6.97 -11.25 -21.09
N PRO A 147 -7.05 -11.92 -19.93
CA PRO A 147 -7.20 -11.25 -18.65
C PRO A 147 -5.87 -10.58 -18.25
N VAL A 148 -5.89 -9.27 -18.05
CA VAL A 148 -4.73 -8.51 -17.56
C VAL A 148 -5.12 -7.80 -16.27
N VAL A 149 -4.34 -7.99 -15.22
CA VAL A 149 -4.55 -7.33 -13.93
C VAL A 149 -3.55 -6.20 -13.77
N VAL A 150 -4.04 -5.05 -13.31
CA VAL A 150 -3.22 -3.94 -12.82
C VAL A 150 -3.42 -3.81 -11.32
N GLN A 151 -2.34 -3.72 -10.54
CA GLN A 151 -2.41 -3.75 -9.09
C GLN A 151 -1.30 -2.94 -8.41
N VAL A 152 -1.68 -2.18 -7.37
CA VAL A 152 -0.76 -1.59 -6.40
C VAL A 152 -1.35 -1.79 -5.00
N GLY A 153 -0.66 -2.59 -4.18
CA GLY A 153 -1.21 -3.03 -2.89
C GLY A 153 -2.57 -3.71 -3.04
N LYS A 154 -3.54 -3.19 -2.28
CA LYS A 154 -4.95 -3.64 -2.28
C LYS A 154 -5.81 -2.98 -3.36
N TRP A 155 -5.22 -2.10 -4.18
CA TRP A 155 -5.92 -1.47 -5.29
C TRP A 155 -5.72 -2.32 -6.55
N ARG A 156 -6.76 -3.00 -7.03
CA ARG A 156 -6.64 -4.03 -8.08
C ARG A 156 -7.77 -3.96 -9.08
N ARG A 157 -7.45 -4.08 -10.37
CA ARG A 157 -8.46 -4.19 -11.43
C ARG A 157 -8.08 -5.23 -12.47
N LYS A 158 -9.05 -6.07 -12.81
CA LYS A 158 -8.97 -7.07 -13.88
C LYS A 158 -9.61 -6.51 -15.15
N LEU A 159 -8.83 -6.49 -16.22
CA LEU A 159 -9.19 -5.99 -17.55
C LEU A 159 -9.13 -7.15 -18.55
N LYS A 160 -9.81 -6.98 -19.69
CA LYS A 160 -9.73 -7.90 -20.81
C LYS A 160 -9.09 -7.17 -21.99
N PHE A 161 -8.17 -7.84 -22.69
CA PHE A 161 -7.44 -7.24 -23.79
C PHE A 161 -7.28 -8.22 -24.96
N ASP A 162 -7.49 -7.75 -26.18
CA ASP A 162 -7.36 -8.57 -27.38
C ASP A 162 -5.93 -8.52 -27.90
N VAL A 163 -5.24 -9.66 -27.85
CA VAL A 163 -3.89 -9.83 -28.40
C VAL A 163 -4.04 -10.39 -29.82
N THR A 164 -3.96 -9.52 -30.82
CA THR A 164 -4.29 -9.85 -32.22
C THR A 164 -3.06 -10.04 -33.11
N LYS A 165 -1.89 -9.55 -32.67
CA LYS A 165 -0.65 -9.62 -33.43
C LYS A 165 0.33 -10.55 -32.73
N ALA A 166 0.68 -11.67 -33.36
CA ALA A 166 1.73 -12.57 -32.89
C ALA A 166 3.12 -11.94 -33.16
N CYS A 167 4.08 -12.16 -32.27
CA CYS A 167 5.48 -11.74 -32.45
C CYS A 167 5.69 -10.24 -32.64
N GLU A 168 4.74 -9.44 -32.16
CA GLU A 168 4.74 -7.99 -32.25
C GLU A 168 4.16 -7.37 -30.97
N ALA A 169 4.28 -6.05 -30.87
CA ALA A 169 3.67 -5.28 -29.81
C ALA A 169 2.16 -5.06 -30.05
N ASN A 170 1.36 -5.48 -29.07
CA ASN A 170 -0.06 -5.18 -28.96
C ASN A 170 -0.21 -4.02 -27.98
N LYS A 171 -0.47 -2.82 -28.51
CA LYS A 171 -0.49 -1.58 -27.74
C LYS A 171 -1.86 -1.35 -27.12
N VAL A 172 -1.91 -1.28 -25.80
CA VAL A 172 -3.08 -0.82 -25.04
C VAL A 172 -3.34 0.65 -25.38
N PRO A 173 -4.58 1.01 -25.77
CA PRO A 173 -5.00 2.39 -25.96
C PRO A 173 -4.74 3.27 -24.73
N ASP A 174 -4.50 4.56 -24.98
CA ASP A 174 -4.20 5.52 -23.92
C ASP A 174 -5.34 5.61 -22.89
N ARG A 175 -4.99 5.63 -21.59
CA ARG A 175 -5.91 5.68 -20.44
C ARG A 175 -6.88 4.50 -20.29
N GLU A 176 -6.79 3.47 -21.13
CA GLU A 176 -7.66 2.30 -20.99
C GLU A 176 -7.31 1.50 -19.73
N PHE A 177 -6.01 1.35 -19.46
CA PHE A 177 -5.53 0.72 -18.25
C PHE A 177 -5.35 1.79 -17.17
N ARG A 178 -6.25 1.76 -16.19
CA ARG A 178 -6.23 2.64 -15.02
C ARG A 178 -6.71 1.89 -13.79
N LEU A 179 -6.28 2.32 -12.62
CA LEU A 179 -6.82 1.82 -11.35
C LEU A 179 -8.34 2.12 -11.25
N PRO A 180 -9.11 1.30 -10.52
CA PRO A 180 -10.55 1.47 -10.37
C PRO A 180 -10.86 2.74 -9.59
N ARG A 181 -11.94 3.43 -9.99
CA ARG A 181 -12.42 4.64 -9.28
C ARG A 181 -13.44 4.35 -8.18
N ASN A 182 -14.01 3.15 -8.21
CA ASN A 182 -15.06 2.68 -7.29
C ASN A 182 -15.05 1.14 -7.23
N GLY A 183 -15.76 0.59 -6.24
CA GLY A 183 -15.82 -0.85 -5.99
C GLY A 183 -16.49 -1.67 -7.11
N SER A 184 -17.20 -1.02 -8.04
CA SER A 184 -17.79 -1.70 -9.21
C SER A 184 -16.78 -1.99 -10.32
N GLU A 185 -15.64 -1.28 -10.32
CA GLU A 185 -14.59 -1.44 -11.33
C GLU A 185 -13.46 -2.38 -10.88
N GLY A 186 -13.37 -2.68 -9.60
CA GLY A 186 -12.32 -3.51 -9.01
C GLY A 186 -12.21 -3.30 -7.50
N ASP A 187 -11.15 -3.84 -6.92
CA ASP A 187 -10.87 -3.77 -5.49
C ASP A 187 -10.19 -2.43 -5.14
N MET A 188 -10.52 -1.90 -3.97
CA MET A 188 -9.95 -0.66 -3.41
C MET A 188 -9.62 -0.85 -1.93
N PRO A 189 -8.55 -0.21 -1.42
CA PRO A 189 -8.27 -0.21 0.02
C PRO A 189 -9.36 0.54 0.80
N HIS A 190 -9.67 0.06 2.00
CA HIS A 190 -10.46 0.80 3.00
C HIS A 190 -9.58 1.86 3.65
N ILE A 191 -9.92 3.12 3.42
CA ILE A 191 -9.15 4.27 3.90
C ILE A 191 -9.98 5.04 4.92
N ALA A 192 -9.47 5.16 6.15
CA ALA A 192 -9.95 6.16 7.08
C ALA A 192 -9.19 7.46 6.83
N VAL A 193 -9.90 8.56 6.57
CA VAL A 193 -9.31 9.88 6.34
C VAL A 193 -9.94 10.90 7.28
N THR A 194 -9.13 11.74 7.90
CA THR A 194 -9.65 12.88 8.66
C THR A 194 -9.67 14.14 7.83
N ALA A 195 -10.76 14.90 7.88
CA ALA A 195 -10.79 16.29 7.46
C ALA A 195 -10.19 17.16 8.57
N GLY A 196 -9.17 17.94 8.28
CA GLY A 196 -8.46 18.76 9.25
C GLY A 196 -8.85 20.23 9.16
N GLY A 197 -8.63 20.99 10.23
CA GLY A 197 -8.86 22.43 10.20
C GLY A 197 -7.91 23.20 9.27
N CYS A 198 -6.77 22.62 8.87
CA CYS A 198 -5.79 23.25 7.99
C CYS A 198 -5.46 22.44 6.73
N ASP A 199 -6.06 21.25 6.58
CA ASP A 199 -5.82 20.33 5.47
C ASP A 199 -7.04 19.46 5.18
N ALA A 200 -7.13 18.98 3.95
CA ALA A 200 -8.18 18.08 3.48
C ALA A 200 -7.59 16.99 2.55
N LEU A 201 -7.03 15.93 3.12
CA LEU A 201 -6.49 14.78 2.36
C LEU A 201 -7.58 14.02 1.59
N GLU A 202 -8.84 14.11 2.01
CA GLU A 202 -9.97 13.58 1.28
C GLU A 202 -10.16 14.29 -0.08
N CYS A 203 -9.78 15.57 -0.19
CA CYS A 203 -9.73 16.26 -1.48
C CYS A 203 -8.59 15.77 -2.38
N LEU A 204 -7.48 15.27 -1.82
CA LEU A 204 -6.43 14.61 -2.60
C LEU A 204 -7.00 13.33 -3.23
N LEU A 205 -7.69 12.49 -2.44
CA LEU A 205 -8.32 11.25 -2.90
C LEU A 205 -9.34 11.49 -4.02
N ARG A 206 -10.16 12.54 -3.89
CA ARG A 206 -11.08 12.96 -4.96
C ARG A 206 -10.33 13.39 -6.22
N GLY A 207 -9.28 14.19 -6.07
CA GLY A 207 -8.47 14.66 -7.20
C GLY A 207 -7.70 13.54 -7.89
N ILE A 208 -7.30 12.48 -7.18
CA ILE A 208 -6.77 11.21 -7.74
C ILE A 208 -7.82 10.51 -8.62
N GLY A 209 -9.10 10.79 -8.39
CA GLY A 209 -10.22 10.34 -9.22
C GLY A 209 -11.10 9.28 -8.59
N ILE A 210 -11.07 9.12 -7.26
CA ILE A 210 -12.04 8.29 -6.56
C ILE A 210 -13.44 8.90 -6.74
N ASP A 211 -14.42 8.06 -7.06
CA ASP A 211 -15.80 8.47 -7.27
C ASP A 211 -16.44 8.99 -5.98
N ASP A 212 -17.26 10.04 -6.08
CA ASP A 212 -17.91 10.68 -4.93
C ASP A 212 -18.76 9.71 -4.10
N SER A 213 -19.28 8.65 -4.74
CA SER A 213 -20.06 7.59 -4.09
C SER A 213 -19.24 6.71 -3.12
N GLU A 214 -17.91 6.73 -3.21
CA GLU A 214 -17.02 5.97 -2.33
C GLU A 214 -16.70 6.69 -1.03
N PHE A 215 -16.99 7.99 -0.95
CA PHE A 215 -16.82 8.77 0.27
C PHE A 215 -18.05 8.57 1.15
N VAL A 216 -17.82 8.21 2.40
CA VAL A 216 -18.85 7.87 3.40
C VAL A 216 -18.46 8.39 4.78
N PRO A 217 -19.41 8.66 5.69
CA PRO A 217 -19.07 9.15 7.02
C PRO A 217 -18.62 8.01 7.93
N GLY A 218 -17.54 8.25 8.69
CA GLY A 218 -17.07 7.41 9.78
C GLY A 218 -17.04 5.91 9.45
N HIS A 219 -17.50 5.09 10.39
CA HIS A 219 -17.51 3.62 10.24
C HIS A 219 -18.69 3.07 9.42
N SER A 220 -19.18 3.80 8.42
CA SER A 220 -20.12 3.25 7.43
C SER A 220 -19.62 1.90 6.89
N THR A 221 -20.53 1.01 6.49
CA THR A 221 -20.19 -0.28 5.85
C THR A 221 -20.32 -0.23 4.32
N ALA A 222 -20.62 0.94 3.77
CA ALA A 222 -20.62 1.22 2.33
C ALA A 222 -19.39 2.05 1.98
N GLY A 223 -19.03 2.07 0.69
CA GLY A 223 -17.88 2.82 0.18
C GLY A 223 -16.54 2.32 0.73
N HIS A 224 -15.46 2.95 0.29
CA HIS A 224 -14.09 2.62 0.70
C HIS A 224 -13.35 3.79 1.36
N ILE A 225 -13.87 5.01 1.26
CA ILE A 225 -13.24 6.22 1.83
C ILE A 225 -14.09 6.74 2.99
N HIS A 226 -13.62 6.52 4.19
CA HIS A 226 -14.33 6.77 5.45
C HIS A 226 -13.83 8.06 6.07
N VAL A 227 -14.66 9.10 6.00
CA VAL A 227 -14.30 10.46 6.41
C VAL A 227 -14.70 10.69 7.86
N PHE A 228 -13.73 11.14 8.67
CA PHE A 228 -13.91 11.59 10.05
C PHE A 228 -13.53 13.08 10.15
N ASN A 229 -14.07 13.81 11.11
CA ASN A 229 -13.66 15.19 11.36
C ASN A 229 -12.55 15.26 12.41
N GLY A 230 -11.45 15.92 12.06
CA GLY A 230 -10.44 16.38 13.00
C GLY A 230 -10.85 17.71 13.65
N SER A 231 -10.06 18.16 14.62
CA SER A 231 -10.23 19.47 15.25
C SER A 231 -10.14 20.59 14.21
N GLY A 232 -11.16 21.46 14.23
CA GLY A 232 -11.30 22.57 13.29
C GLY A 232 -11.66 22.14 11.86
N GLY A 233 -11.67 20.83 11.57
CA GLY A 233 -12.09 20.30 10.29
C GLY A 233 -13.60 20.30 10.18
N ASP A 234 -14.08 20.80 9.06
CA ASP A 234 -15.48 20.66 8.66
C ASP A 234 -15.43 20.15 7.23
N PHE A 235 -15.82 18.89 7.02
CA PHE A 235 -16.04 18.35 5.68
C PHE A 235 -17.36 18.92 5.17
N PRO A 236 -17.40 20.12 4.55
CA PRO A 236 -18.65 20.81 4.36
C PRO A 236 -19.38 20.04 3.25
N GLY A 237 -20.61 19.58 3.48
CA GLY A 237 -21.29 18.71 2.51
C GLY A 237 -21.06 17.24 2.83
N ALA A 238 -22.14 16.60 3.27
CA ALA A 238 -22.19 15.17 3.50
C ALA A 238 -21.54 14.40 2.32
N PRO A 239 -20.85 13.30 2.59
CA PRO A 239 -20.51 12.37 1.53
C PRO A 239 -21.77 11.98 0.75
N ALA A 240 -21.65 11.52 -0.50
CA ALA A 240 -22.83 11.18 -1.32
C ALA A 240 -23.78 10.16 -0.64
N ALA A 241 -23.30 9.44 0.38
CA ALA A 241 -24.05 8.52 1.24
C ALA A 241 -24.90 9.17 2.36
N GLY A 242 -24.85 10.49 2.55
CA GLY A 242 -25.53 11.20 3.64
C GLY A 242 -24.81 11.08 4.99
N GLY A 243 -24.79 12.15 5.79
CA GLY A 243 -24.10 12.23 7.08
C GLY A 243 -23.89 13.67 7.55
N SER A 244 -23.74 13.89 8.85
CA SER A 244 -23.46 15.19 9.47
C SER A 244 -21.99 15.30 9.85
N THR A 245 -21.42 16.51 9.79
CA THR A 245 -20.04 16.79 10.23
C THR A 245 -19.88 16.84 11.75
N ALA A 246 -20.98 16.78 12.50
CA ALA A 246 -20.95 16.66 13.96
C ALA A 246 -20.66 15.23 14.45
N ASP A 247 -20.86 14.21 13.61
CA ASP A 247 -21.17 12.86 14.11
C ASP A 247 -20.01 11.85 14.12
N PRO A 248 -18.98 11.92 13.25
CA PRO A 248 -17.77 11.11 13.44
C PRO A 248 -16.54 12.01 13.68
N PHE A 249 -16.11 12.14 14.93
CA PHE A 249 -14.82 12.80 15.24
C PHE A 249 -13.67 11.79 15.09
N GLY A 250 -12.48 12.24 14.70
CA GLY A 250 -11.32 11.36 14.54
C GLY A 250 -10.98 10.57 15.82
N GLY A 251 -11.37 11.10 16.99
CA GLY A 251 -11.33 10.38 18.26
C GLY A 251 -12.02 9.01 18.24
N GLU A 252 -13.07 8.81 17.45
CA GLU A 252 -13.77 7.52 17.32
C GLU A 252 -12.94 6.48 16.56
N LEU A 253 -12.07 6.93 15.65
CA LEU A 253 -11.16 6.07 14.90
C LEU A 253 -10.01 5.57 15.79
N TRP A 254 -9.19 6.48 16.33
CA TRP A 254 -7.91 6.10 16.96
C TRP A 254 -7.99 5.80 18.45
N ASN A 255 -9.09 6.13 19.15
CA ASN A 255 -9.29 5.67 20.53
C ASN A 255 -9.83 4.23 20.59
N ASP A 256 -10.24 3.65 19.46
CA ASP A 256 -10.65 2.25 19.34
C ASP A 256 -9.69 1.50 18.39
N PRO A 257 -8.69 0.76 18.93
CA PRO A 257 -7.75 0.01 18.12
C PRO A 257 -8.41 -1.00 17.19
N ALA A 258 -9.53 -1.61 17.58
CA ALA A 258 -10.21 -2.61 16.75
C ALA A 258 -10.89 -1.95 15.55
N LYS A 259 -11.43 -0.75 15.72
CA LYS A 259 -11.95 0.06 14.62
C LYS A 259 -10.85 0.57 13.72
N MET A 260 -9.73 1.04 14.26
CA MET A 260 -8.61 1.46 13.42
C MET A 260 -8.03 0.29 12.60
N ALA A 261 -7.98 -0.92 13.19
CA ALA A 261 -7.52 -2.13 12.51
C ALA A 261 -8.45 -2.60 11.36
N SER A 262 -9.68 -2.10 11.25
CA SER A 262 -10.54 -2.41 10.08
C SER A 262 -10.18 -1.62 8.82
N TYR A 263 -9.20 -0.71 8.89
CA TYR A 263 -8.74 0.09 7.76
C TYR A 263 -7.38 -0.39 7.26
N ASP A 264 -7.18 -0.28 5.95
CA ASP A 264 -5.90 -0.56 5.29
C ASP A 264 -4.95 0.64 5.38
N MET A 265 -5.53 1.85 5.37
CA MET A 265 -4.80 3.10 5.47
C MET A 265 -5.52 4.11 6.36
N VAL A 266 -4.74 4.84 7.15
CA VAL A 266 -5.18 5.97 7.96
C VAL A 266 -4.49 7.23 7.45
N MET A 267 -5.28 8.18 6.94
CA MET A 267 -4.83 9.46 6.41
C MET A 267 -5.25 10.59 7.36
N LEU A 268 -4.29 11.40 7.77
CA LEU A 268 -4.41 12.30 8.92
C LEU A 268 -4.09 13.74 8.48
N SER A 269 -5.16 14.50 8.20
CA SER A 269 -5.08 15.88 7.75
C SER A 269 -4.88 16.86 8.90
N CYS A 270 -3.89 17.75 8.78
CA CYS A 270 -3.54 18.77 9.76
C CYS A 270 -4.73 19.50 10.38
N GLU A 271 -4.78 19.50 11.72
CA GLU A 271 -5.82 20.14 12.54
C GLU A 271 -5.46 21.58 12.99
N CYS A 272 -4.51 22.23 12.32
CA CYS A 272 -3.92 23.52 12.72
C CYS A 272 -3.23 23.56 14.10
N SER A 273 -3.18 22.43 14.81
CA SER A 273 -2.46 22.25 16.06
C SER A 273 -2.19 20.75 16.29
N GLU A 274 -1.31 20.41 17.23
CA GLU A 274 -1.10 19.00 17.60
C GLU A 274 -2.36 18.35 18.20
N THR A 275 -3.29 19.14 18.75
CA THR A 275 -4.55 18.70 19.39
C THR A 275 -4.36 17.48 20.28
N ASN A 276 -3.37 17.51 21.18
CA ASN A 276 -2.92 16.31 21.89
C ASN A 276 -4.01 15.67 22.75
N GLU A 277 -4.99 16.47 23.19
CA GLU A 277 -6.15 16.05 23.99
C GLU A 277 -6.98 14.99 23.26
N ASN A 278 -7.19 15.13 21.94
CA ASN A 278 -7.97 14.15 21.17
C ASN A 278 -7.18 12.90 20.77
N LYS A 279 -5.88 12.83 21.09
CA LYS A 279 -4.95 11.73 20.73
C LYS A 279 -4.49 10.94 21.96
N GLY A 280 -5.37 10.73 22.93
CA GLY A 280 -5.03 10.01 24.16
C GLY A 280 -4.46 10.91 25.28
N GLY A 281 -4.66 12.23 25.19
CA GLY A 281 -4.31 13.17 26.26
C GLY A 281 -2.84 13.57 26.27
N ALA A 282 -2.32 13.85 27.47
CA ALA A 282 -0.97 14.38 27.68
C ALA A 282 0.13 13.55 26.99
N VAL A 283 1.18 14.23 26.52
CA VAL A 283 2.33 13.63 25.81
C VAL A 283 2.93 12.46 26.59
N GLY A 284 3.29 11.39 25.88
CA GLY A 284 3.90 10.20 26.45
C GLY A 284 2.93 9.25 27.18
N ARG A 285 1.62 9.52 27.18
CA ARG A 285 0.62 8.59 27.74
C ARG A 285 0.23 7.50 26.72
N PRO A 286 0.17 6.23 27.16
CA PRO A 286 -0.50 5.18 26.40
C PRO A 286 -1.99 5.50 26.17
N GLY A 287 -2.55 5.05 25.05
CA GLY A 287 -3.88 5.44 24.56
C GLY A 287 -3.87 5.42 23.03
N ALA A 288 -4.57 6.36 22.37
CA ALA A 288 -4.60 6.42 20.91
C ALA A 288 -3.22 6.46 20.24
N ARG A 289 -2.21 7.10 20.85
CA ARG A 289 -0.83 7.07 20.31
C ARG A 289 -0.19 5.69 20.36
N GLN A 290 -0.50 4.89 21.40
CA GLN A 290 -0.09 3.49 21.43
C GLN A 290 -0.80 2.71 20.33
N SER A 291 -2.12 2.91 20.19
CA SER A 291 -2.91 2.26 19.14
C SER A 291 -2.35 2.55 17.74
N MET A 292 -1.92 3.78 17.49
CA MET A 292 -1.35 4.16 16.19
C MET A 292 -0.02 3.45 15.91
N TRP A 293 0.83 3.30 16.94
CA TRP A 293 2.06 2.52 16.86
C TRP A 293 1.76 1.03 16.62
N ASP A 294 0.82 0.46 17.37
CA ASP A 294 0.39 -0.94 17.23
C ASP A 294 -0.17 -1.19 15.82
N TYR A 295 -1.00 -0.28 15.31
CA TYR A 295 -1.60 -0.35 13.98
C TYR A 295 -0.54 -0.39 12.88
N ALA A 296 0.46 0.50 12.92
CA ALA A 296 1.56 0.46 11.96
C ALA A 296 2.30 -0.88 12.04
N ASN A 297 2.63 -1.35 13.24
CA ASN A 297 3.36 -2.60 13.44
C ASN A 297 2.58 -3.86 13.04
N MET A 298 1.25 -3.78 12.98
CA MET A 298 0.39 -4.85 12.45
C MET A 298 0.34 -4.90 10.92
N GLY A 299 0.93 -3.92 10.23
CA GLY A 299 0.88 -3.77 8.78
C GLY A 299 0.16 -2.51 8.30
N GLY A 300 -0.22 -1.61 9.21
CA GLY A 300 -0.99 -0.42 8.88
C GLY A 300 -0.23 0.55 7.99
N ARG A 301 -0.96 1.25 7.12
CA ARG A 301 -0.45 2.39 6.34
C ARG A 301 -0.88 3.70 6.98
N ILE A 302 0.06 4.60 7.21
CA ILE A 302 -0.20 5.92 7.81
C ILE A 302 0.27 7.02 6.86
N PHE A 303 -0.61 7.97 6.55
CA PHE A 303 -0.24 9.21 5.86
C PHE A 303 -0.56 10.38 6.79
N ALA A 304 0.46 11.12 7.25
CA ALA A 304 0.27 12.24 8.18
C ALA A 304 0.77 13.57 7.59
N THR A 305 -0.04 14.62 7.69
CA THR A 305 0.40 15.98 7.34
C THR A 305 0.62 16.86 8.56
N HIS A 306 1.65 17.71 8.46
CA HIS A 306 2.02 18.76 9.42
C HIS A 306 1.82 18.38 10.89
N PHE A 307 0.89 18.99 11.64
CA PHE A 307 0.78 18.75 13.08
C PHE A 307 0.46 17.30 13.48
N HIS A 308 0.08 16.44 12.53
CA HIS A 308 0.03 15.00 12.76
C HIS A 308 1.40 14.33 12.91
N TYR A 309 2.52 15.04 12.80
CA TYR A 309 3.79 14.55 13.34
C TYR A 309 3.70 14.18 14.82
N THR A 310 2.72 14.72 15.56
CA THR A 310 2.49 14.42 16.99
C THR A 310 2.33 12.93 17.26
N TRP A 311 1.84 12.14 16.30
CA TRP A 311 1.77 10.69 16.43
C TRP A 311 3.16 10.05 16.61
N PHE A 312 4.19 10.64 15.98
CA PHE A 312 5.57 10.19 16.05
C PHE A 312 6.33 10.90 17.18
N LYS A 313 6.39 12.24 17.13
CA LYS A 313 7.10 13.09 18.10
C LYS A 313 6.67 12.86 19.55
N ASN A 314 5.36 12.70 19.77
CA ASN A 314 4.78 12.56 21.11
C ASN A 314 4.34 11.10 21.40
N SER A 315 4.80 10.13 20.59
CA SER A 315 4.54 8.69 20.77
C SER A 315 4.95 8.25 22.18
N PRO A 316 4.27 7.29 22.81
CA PRO A 316 4.79 6.62 24.02
C PRO A 316 6.01 5.74 23.73
N GLN A 317 6.28 5.42 22.47
CA GLN A 317 7.36 4.54 22.04
C GLN A 317 8.58 5.34 21.56
N GLN A 318 9.76 4.97 22.08
CA GLN A 318 11.00 5.74 21.88
C GLN A 318 11.49 5.69 20.43
N ASP A 319 11.33 4.55 19.75
CA ASP A 319 11.67 4.36 18.35
C ASP A 319 10.98 5.41 17.45
N TRP A 320 9.71 5.70 17.70
CA TRP A 320 8.94 6.70 16.97
C TRP A 320 9.31 8.14 17.32
N GLN A 321 9.57 8.43 18.60
CA GLN A 321 10.05 9.75 19.02
C GLN A 321 11.36 10.11 18.32
N GLN A 322 12.20 9.10 18.06
CA GLN A 322 13.53 9.25 17.48
C GLN A 322 13.56 9.24 15.96
N THR A 323 12.42 9.10 15.26
CA THR A 323 12.38 9.09 13.79
C THR A 323 12.92 10.38 13.16
N ALA A 324 12.77 11.52 13.84
CA ALA A 324 13.25 12.81 13.37
C ALA A 324 13.69 13.74 14.51
N ASN A 325 14.49 14.75 14.17
CA ASN A 325 14.82 15.85 15.06
C ASN A 325 13.84 17.00 14.84
N TRP A 326 12.81 17.04 15.68
CA TRP A 326 11.67 17.97 15.62
C TRP A 326 12.02 19.40 16.02
N ASN A 327 11.45 20.37 15.32
CA ASN A 327 11.60 21.80 15.55
C ASN A 327 10.27 22.44 15.97
N ALA A 328 10.32 23.69 16.43
CA ALA A 328 9.14 24.54 16.41
C ALA A 328 8.74 24.79 14.95
N SER A 329 7.45 24.57 14.62
CA SER A 329 6.95 24.74 13.26
C SER A 329 7.08 26.20 12.81
N GLY A 330 7.69 26.41 11.64
CA GLY A 330 7.71 27.68 10.90
C GLY A 330 7.31 27.47 9.44
N GLY A 331 6.89 28.50 8.72
CA GLY A 331 6.39 28.39 7.34
C GLY A 331 7.40 28.84 6.27
N GLY A 332 7.28 28.28 5.07
CA GLY A 332 8.07 28.68 3.90
C GLY A 332 7.49 28.15 2.58
N SER A 333 7.76 28.87 1.50
CA SER A 333 7.42 28.46 0.13
C SER A 333 8.65 28.58 -0.75
N GLY A 334 8.73 27.78 -1.81
CA GLY A 334 9.85 27.84 -2.76
C GLY A 334 10.19 26.49 -3.37
N VAL A 335 11.27 26.49 -4.14
CA VAL A 335 11.83 25.27 -4.74
C VAL A 335 12.52 24.43 -3.67
N HIS A 336 12.20 23.15 -3.63
CA HIS A 336 12.79 22.13 -2.78
C HIS A 336 13.50 21.07 -3.64
N ASP A 337 14.41 20.33 -3.00
CA ASP A 337 15.15 19.21 -3.57
C ASP A 337 14.44 17.90 -3.26
N VAL A 338 14.31 17.05 -4.27
CA VAL A 338 13.99 15.63 -4.09
C VAL A 338 15.29 14.92 -3.76
N ASP A 339 15.29 14.08 -2.73
CA ASP A 339 16.45 13.27 -2.38
C ASP A 339 16.60 12.12 -3.37
N THR A 340 17.61 12.19 -4.23
CA THR A 340 17.90 11.21 -5.29
C THR A 340 19.01 10.23 -4.93
N THR A 341 19.36 10.13 -3.63
CA THR A 341 20.44 9.24 -3.16
C THR A 341 20.03 7.76 -3.08
N PHE A 342 18.77 7.44 -3.34
CA PHE A 342 18.20 6.10 -3.32
C PHE A 342 17.29 5.85 -4.54
N PRO A 343 17.06 4.58 -4.96
CA PRO A 343 16.39 4.26 -6.21
C PRO A 343 14.99 4.88 -6.37
N LYS A 344 14.15 4.82 -5.33
CA LYS A 344 12.81 5.40 -5.40
C LYS A 344 12.83 6.94 -5.42
N GLY A 345 13.84 7.56 -4.82
CA GLY A 345 14.06 9.00 -4.90
C GLY A 345 14.40 9.48 -6.31
N VAL A 346 15.24 8.70 -7.03
CA VAL A 346 15.49 8.92 -8.48
C VAL A 346 14.20 8.75 -9.28
N ALA A 347 13.46 7.67 -9.02
CA ALA A 347 12.19 7.41 -9.70
C ALA A 347 11.17 8.53 -9.48
N PHE A 348 11.08 9.06 -8.25
CA PHE A 348 10.21 10.17 -7.91
C PHE A 348 10.60 11.46 -8.64
N ALA A 349 11.89 11.78 -8.67
CA ALA A 349 12.41 12.94 -9.40
C ALA A 349 12.08 12.90 -10.90
N ASP A 350 12.21 11.74 -11.53
CA ASP A 350 11.85 11.52 -12.94
C ASP A 350 10.34 11.59 -13.16
N TRP A 351 9.58 10.93 -12.28
CA TRP A 351 8.12 10.88 -12.35
C TRP A 351 7.51 12.27 -12.28
N LEU A 352 7.98 13.14 -11.39
CA LEU A 352 7.52 14.53 -11.27
C LEU A 352 7.64 15.30 -12.60
N VAL A 353 8.67 15.03 -13.39
CA VAL A 353 8.81 15.63 -14.73
C VAL A 353 7.83 15.00 -15.71
N ASN A 354 7.71 13.67 -15.70
CA ASN A 354 6.81 12.93 -16.60
C ASN A 354 5.33 13.31 -16.43
N VAL A 355 4.90 13.68 -15.22
CA VAL A 355 3.51 14.11 -14.93
C VAL A 355 3.34 15.64 -14.94
N ASN A 356 4.35 16.39 -15.40
CA ASN A 356 4.36 17.85 -15.45
C ASN A 356 4.17 18.53 -14.08
N ALA A 357 4.60 17.90 -12.98
CA ALA A 357 4.65 18.50 -11.66
C ALA A 357 5.95 19.31 -11.45
N SER A 358 6.99 19.05 -12.25
CA SER A 358 8.22 19.84 -12.29
C SER A 358 8.76 19.95 -13.70
N THR A 359 9.47 21.03 -13.99
CA THR A 359 10.23 21.21 -15.23
C THR A 359 11.71 20.84 -15.07
N THR A 360 12.16 20.58 -13.84
CA THR A 360 13.57 20.31 -13.52
C THR A 360 13.66 19.01 -12.70
N PRO A 361 14.34 17.97 -13.20
CA PRO A 361 14.55 16.73 -12.46
C PRO A 361 15.15 17.01 -11.07
N GLY A 362 14.60 16.34 -10.06
CA GLY A 362 15.07 16.45 -8.67
C GLY A 362 14.65 17.73 -7.95
N LYS A 363 13.79 18.57 -8.54
CA LYS A 363 13.28 19.80 -7.93
C LYS A 363 11.76 19.82 -7.93
N ILE A 364 11.18 20.47 -6.93
CA ILE A 364 9.74 20.75 -6.90
C ILE A 364 9.42 22.09 -6.22
N GLN A 365 8.54 22.87 -6.84
CA GLN A 365 8.00 24.07 -6.22
C GLN A 365 6.88 23.67 -5.26
N LEU A 366 7.05 24.01 -3.98
CA LEU A 366 6.04 23.79 -2.95
C LEU A 366 5.59 25.13 -2.36
N THR A 367 4.32 25.20 -2.00
CA THR A 367 3.71 26.35 -1.31
C THR A 367 3.06 25.90 -0.02
N ASP A 368 3.00 26.80 0.97
CA ASP A 368 2.46 26.52 2.31
C ASP A 368 3.09 25.28 2.96
N VAL A 369 4.42 25.27 3.01
CA VAL A 369 5.20 24.19 3.62
C VAL A 369 5.70 24.61 4.99
N THR A 370 5.58 23.72 5.96
CA THR A 370 6.09 23.93 7.31
C THR A 370 7.51 23.41 7.49
N ASN A 371 8.15 23.75 8.60
CA ASN A 371 9.51 23.37 8.95
C ASN A 371 9.50 22.67 10.31
N SER A 372 8.78 21.55 10.39
CA SER A 372 8.51 20.88 11.67
C SER A 372 9.64 19.97 12.13
N LEU A 373 10.60 19.68 11.25
CA LEU A 373 11.79 18.91 11.54
C LEU A 373 13.02 19.50 10.84
N SER A 374 14.20 19.15 11.36
CA SER A 374 15.48 19.48 10.73
C SER A 374 15.94 18.34 9.83
N ASN A 375 16.16 17.16 10.41
CA ASN A 375 16.56 15.95 9.71
C ASN A 375 15.82 14.73 10.27
N VAL A 376 15.99 13.61 9.57
CA VAL A 376 15.49 12.30 9.97
C VAL A 376 16.64 11.43 10.47
N ASN A 377 16.35 10.48 11.35
CA ASN A 377 17.33 9.52 11.85
C ASN A 377 17.04 8.14 11.24
N ALA A 378 18.10 7.37 10.96
CA ALA A 378 17.94 6.01 10.44
C ALA A 378 17.02 5.17 11.36
N PRO A 379 16.16 4.29 10.82
CA PRO A 379 16.06 3.87 9.42
C PRO A 379 15.12 4.74 8.54
N VAL A 380 14.74 5.93 8.98
CA VAL A 380 13.78 6.80 8.26
C VAL A 380 14.40 7.36 6.98
N GLN A 381 13.62 7.34 5.89
CA GLN A 381 14.02 7.82 4.58
C GLN A 381 13.46 9.22 4.31
N ALA A 382 14.34 10.20 4.05
CA ALA A 382 13.93 11.52 3.57
C ALA A 382 13.62 11.48 2.06
N TRP A 383 12.61 12.23 1.63
CA TRP A 383 12.17 12.31 0.22
C TRP A 383 12.30 13.69 -0.37
N ILE A 384 11.91 14.73 0.38
CA ILE A 384 11.99 16.12 -0.06
C ILE A 384 12.65 16.95 1.05
N LYS A 385 13.59 17.81 0.68
CA LYS A 385 14.32 18.69 1.59
C LYS A 385 14.55 20.07 0.98
N LYS A 386 14.62 21.12 1.82
CA LYS A 386 15.06 22.47 1.42
C LYS A 386 16.58 22.63 1.53
N SER A 387 17.18 21.89 2.47
CA SER A 387 18.60 21.75 2.73
C SER A 387 18.81 20.45 3.54
N GLU A 388 20.04 20.04 3.78
CA GLU A 388 20.35 18.85 4.61
C GLU A 388 19.82 18.93 6.05
N THR A 389 19.46 20.12 6.53
CA THR A 389 18.90 20.36 7.87
C THR A 389 17.47 20.89 7.81
N ALA A 390 16.78 20.68 6.68
CA ALA A 390 15.40 21.10 6.47
C ALA A 390 14.64 20.07 5.63
N VAL A 391 14.47 18.85 6.16
CA VAL A 391 13.61 17.82 5.57
C VAL A 391 12.13 18.23 5.64
N ARG A 392 11.34 17.84 4.64
CA ARG A 392 9.90 18.13 4.54
C ARG A 392 9.05 16.88 4.44
N TYR A 393 9.54 15.87 3.74
CA TYR A 393 8.83 14.63 3.50
C TYR A 393 9.72 13.49 3.95
N PHE A 394 9.15 12.54 4.68
CA PHE A 394 9.86 11.32 5.03
C PHE A 394 8.92 10.12 5.05
N SER A 395 9.49 8.93 4.97
CA SER A 395 8.80 7.67 5.24
C SER A 395 9.63 6.79 6.15
N PHE A 396 8.98 5.85 6.82
CA PHE A 396 9.64 4.74 7.47
C PHE A 396 8.76 3.49 7.44
N ASN A 397 9.39 2.33 7.41
CA ASN A 397 8.69 1.06 7.55
C ASN A 397 8.57 0.68 9.03
N ALA A 398 7.54 -0.09 9.36
CA ALA A 398 7.23 -0.52 10.71
C ALA A 398 7.11 -2.07 10.77
N PRO A 399 7.57 -2.72 11.85
CA PRO A 399 8.27 -2.16 13.01
C PRO A 399 9.67 -1.62 12.67
N THR A 400 10.04 -0.47 13.23
CA THR A 400 11.31 0.21 12.89
C THR A 400 12.55 -0.51 13.42
N ASP A 401 12.38 -1.39 14.39
CA ASP A 401 13.42 -2.23 15.00
C ASP A 401 13.48 -3.64 14.40
N ALA A 402 12.55 -3.99 13.51
CA ALA A 402 12.56 -5.26 12.79
C ALA A 402 13.47 -5.20 11.56
N GLU A 403 14.06 -6.35 11.21
CA GLU A 403 14.78 -6.53 9.95
C GLU A 403 13.87 -6.27 8.75
N PRO A 404 14.39 -5.78 7.61
CA PRO A 404 13.59 -5.37 6.46
C PRO A 404 12.58 -6.42 5.97
N GLU A 405 12.92 -7.71 5.97
CA GLU A 405 11.99 -8.78 5.57
C GLU A 405 10.80 -8.99 6.51
N ASN A 406 10.90 -8.52 7.77
CA ASN A 406 9.85 -8.63 8.79
C ASN A 406 9.08 -7.32 8.98
N GLN A 407 9.40 -6.27 8.22
CA GLN A 407 8.65 -5.04 8.20
C GLN A 407 7.45 -5.18 7.27
N CYS A 408 6.28 -4.74 7.72
CA CYS A 408 5.07 -4.86 6.93
C CYS A 408 4.08 -3.70 7.10
N GLY A 409 4.35 -2.76 7.98
CA GLY A 409 3.69 -1.46 8.03
C GLY A 409 4.55 -0.35 7.43
N ARG A 410 3.94 0.81 7.19
CA ARG A 410 4.65 1.96 6.64
C ARG A 410 3.94 3.26 7.02
N ALA A 411 4.73 4.28 7.29
CA ALA A 411 4.25 5.62 7.54
C ALA A 411 4.92 6.61 6.59
N VAL A 412 4.14 7.60 6.14
CA VAL A 412 4.57 8.77 5.40
C VAL A 412 4.21 10.01 6.19
N TYR A 413 5.13 10.97 6.23
CA TYR A 413 4.92 12.29 6.76
C TYR A 413 5.19 13.35 5.71
N SER A 414 4.36 14.40 5.69
CA SER A 414 4.57 15.60 4.88
C SER A 414 4.35 16.89 5.67
N ASP A 415 5.29 17.82 5.60
CA ASP A 415 5.16 19.21 6.08
C ASP A 415 4.31 20.09 5.15
N LEU A 416 3.65 19.54 4.13
CA LEU A 416 2.85 20.32 3.18
C LEU A 416 1.42 20.49 3.67
N HIS A 417 0.89 21.71 3.63
CA HIS A 417 -0.55 21.92 3.60
C HIS A 417 -1.10 21.84 2.17
N LEU A 418 -2.12 21.00 1.95
CA LEU A 418 -2.74 20.76 0.65
C LEU A 418 -3.60 21.93 0.20
N MET A 419 -4.37 22.47 1.11
CA MET A 419 -5.29 23.59 0.89
C MET A 419 -5.64 24.22 2.24
N GLY A 420 -5.69 25.55 2.30
CA GLY A 420 -6.06 26.25 3.53
C GLY A 420 -7.47 25.90 4.03
N ILE A 421 -7.75 26.31 5.27
CA ILE A 421 -8.85 26.02 6.24
C ILE A 421 -10.28 25.73 5.73
N SER A 422 -10.54 25.92 4.46
CA SER A 422 -11.80 25.52 3.83
C SER A 422 -11.48 25.25 2.38
N ALA A 423 -11.95 24.14 1.83
CA ALA A 423 -11.82 23.76 0.43
C ALA A 423 -12.35 24.87 -0.53
N GLY A 424 -11.59 25.96 -0.68
CA GLY A 424 -12.05 27.24 -1.22
C GLY A 424 -13.24 27.90 -0.50
N GLY A 425 -13.67 27.44 0.68
CA GLY A 425 -14.92 27.89 1.32
C GLY A 425 -16.19 27.17 0.81
N ASN A 426 -16.03 26.18 -0.07
CA ASN A 426 -17.13 25.42 -0.65
C ASN A 426 -17.23 24.03 -0.04
N SER A 427 -18.43 23.46 -0.06
CA SER A 427 -18.66 22.08 0.33
C SER A 427 -17.99 21.10 -0.63
N PHE A 428 -17.51 19.97 -0.12
CA PHE A 428 -17.39 18.74 -0.91
C PHE A 428 -18.74 18.48 -1.61
N PRO A 429 -18.76 18.12 -2.90
CA PRO A 429 -17.62 17.88 -3.79
C PRO A 429 -16.85 19.13 -4.27
N ASP A 430 -17.53 20.25 -4.40
CA ASP A 430 -17.12 21.42 -5.20
C ASP A 430 -15.92 22.20 -4.64
N GLY A 431 -15.61 22.03 -3.35
CA GLY A 431 -14.42 22.63 -2.74
C GLY A 431 -13.11 21.92 -3.08
N CYS A 432 -13.18 20.66 -3.49
CA CYS A 432 -12.01 19.86 -3.81
C CYS A 432 -11.63 19.96 -5.30
N PRO A 433 -10.37 19.65 -5.67
CA PRO A 433 -10.00 19.50 -7.07
C PRO A 433 -10.91 18.49 -7.77
N ALA A 434 -11.32 18.80 -9.00
CA ALA A 434 -11.95 17.81 -9.87
C ALA A 434 -11.00 16.62 -10.11
N ALA A 435 -11.54 15.46 -10.47
CA ALA A 435 -10.74 14.28 -10.82
C ALA A 435 -9.70 14.63 -11.91
N GLY A 436 -8.43 14.29 -11.64
CA GLY A 436 -7.27 14.63 -12.47
C GLY A 436 -6.76 16.07 -12.32
N GLY A 437 -7.43 16.90 -11.52
CA GLY A 437 -7.14 18.33 -11.32
C GLY A 437 -6.05 18.63 -10.29
N LEU A 438 -5.19 17.67 -9.96
CA LEU A 438 -4.15 17.85 -8.95
C LEU A 438 -3.10 18.89 -9.39
N SER A 439 -2.79 19.81 -8.47
CA SER A 439 -1.63 20.71 -8.59
C SER A 439 -0.30 19.94 -8.52
N ALA A 440 0.81 20.61 -8.86
CA ALA A 440 2.15 20.01 -8.79
C ALA A 440 2.50 19.44 -7.40
N GLN A 441 2.17 20.16 -6.32
CA GLN A 441 2.44 19.71 -4.95
C GLN A 441 1.51 18.56 -4.52
N GLN A 442 0.28 18.53 -5.02
CA GLN A 442 -0.64 17.42 -4.79
C GLN A 442 -0.21 16.15 -5.53
N LYS A 443 0.33 16.27 -6.76
CA LYS A 443 0.94 15.14 -7.48
C LYS A 443 2.12 14.54 -6.71
N ALA A 444 2.92 15.36 -6.03
CA ALA A 444 3.96 14.84 -5.15
C ALA A 444 3.41 14.00 -3.99
N LEU A 445 2.27 14.38 -3.41
CA LEU A 445 1.61 13.57 -2.38
C LEU A 445 0.95 12.32 -2.96
N GLU A 446 0.41 12.38 -4.19
CA GLU A 446 -0.11 11.22 -4.91
C GLU A 446 0.97 10.15 -5.12
N PHE A 447 2.20 10.55 -5.48
CA PHE A 447 3.31 9.60 -5.58
C PHE A 447 3.54 8.88 -4.23
N MET A 448 3.60 9.66 -3.14
CA MET A 448 3.76 9.09 -1.79
C MET A 448 2.59 8.20 -1.39
N PHE A 449 1.37 8.53 -1.81
CA PHE A 449 0.18 7.74 -1.54
C PHE A 449 0.24 6.36 -2.20
N PHE A 450 0.60 6.29 -3.49
CA PHE A 450 0.72 5.00 -4.18
C PHE A 450 1.95 4.20 -3.75
N ASP A 451 3.07 4.84 -3.41
CA ASP A 451 4.22 4.17 -2.80
C ASP A 451 3.86 3.61 -1.41
N LEU A 452 3.09 4.35 -0.61
CA LEU A 452 2.58 3.90 0.68
C LEU A 452 1.61 2.72 0.53
N ALA A 453 0.74 2.73 -0.48
CA ALA A 453 -0.19 1.64 -0.77
C ALA A 453 0.53 0.36 -1.22
N GLY A 454 1.73 0.47 -1.80
CA GLY A 454 2.53 -0.67 -2.24
C GLY A 454 2.88 -1.66 -1.12
N CYS A 455 3.36 -2.82 -1.54
CA CYS A 455 3.91 -3.81 -0.60
C CYS A 455 5.18 -3.26 0.07
N VAL A 456 5.38 -3.62 1.34
CA VAL A 456 6.53 -3.13 2.11
C VAL A 456 7.81 -3.80 1.62
N GLN A 457 8.82 -2.97 1.35
CA GLN A 457 10.18 -3.34 0.97
C GLN A 457 11.15 -2.25 1.43
N ALA A 458 12.44 -2.56 1.41
CA ALA A 458 13.48 -1.58 1.71
C ALA A 458 13.52 -0.48 0.64
N ASP A 459 13.62 0.79 1.03
CA ASP A 459 13.60 1.91 0.08
C ASP A 459 14.91 2.02 -0.74
N ASN A 460 15.97 1.35 -0.30
CA ASN A 460 17.25 1.26 -1.00
C ASN A 460 17.28 0.15 -2.06
N THR A 461 16.24 -0.68 -2.17
CA THR A 461 16.09 -1.71 -3.20
C THR A 461 15.10 -1.25 -4.27
N PRO A 462 15.43 -1.36 -5.56
CA PRO A 462 14.44 -1.19 -6.62
C PRO A 462 13.32 -2.23 -6.49
N PRO A 463 12.06 -1.85 -6.75
CA PRO A 463 10.97 -2.83 -6.84
C PRO A 463 11.22 -3.87 -7.93
N GLU A 464 10.94 -5.13 -7.62
CA GLU A 464 10.96 -6.23 -8.59
C GLU A 464 9.54 -6.76 -8.85
N PRO A 465 9.22 -7.17 -10.09
CA PRO A 465 7.96 -7.85 -10.37
C PRO A 465 7.92 -9.21 -9.64
N PRO A 466 6.73 -9.65 -9.17
CA PRO A 466 6.58 -10.98 -8.60
C PRO A 466 6.85 -12.04 -9.67
N LYS A 467 7.42 -13.17 -9.26
CA LYS A 467 7.81 -14.28 -10.14
C LYS A 467 6.95 -15.51 -9.89
#